data_AF-A0A068MVS9-F1
#
_entry.id   AF-A0A068MVS9-F1
#
_cell.length_a   1.000
_cell.length_b   1.000
_cell.length_c   1.000
_cell.angle_alpha   90.00
_cell.angle_beta   90.00
_cell.angle_gamma   90.00
#
_symmetry.space_group_name_H-M   'P 1'
#
loop_
_entity.id
_entity.type
_entity.pdbx_description
1 polymer ?
#
loop_
_entity_poly.entity_id
_entity_poly.type
_entity_poly.pdbx_seq_one_letter_code
_entity_poly.pdbx_strand_id
1 'polypeptide(L)' 'MSLEDKAKATAKNIEGKVQEGLGNLTGDKKDQIEGKAKQAEASVRHAVEDTKDAVKKAID' A
#
# COMPACT_ATOMS: atom_id res chain seq x y z
N MET A 1 28.06 26.56 -16.82
CA MET A 1 27.84 25.42 -15.92
C MET A 1 29.10 24.57 -15.94
N SER A 2 29.72 24.33 -14.79
CA SER A 2 30.99 23.62 -14.68
C SER A 2 30.80 22.11 -14.90
N LEU A 3 31.88 21.38 -15.22
CA LEU A 3 31.86 19.91 -15.32
C LEU A 3 31.43 19.25 -14.00
N GLU A 4 31.76 19.89 -12.88
CA GLU A 4 31.36 19.48 -11.53
C GLU A 4 29.83 19.52 -11.33
N ASP A 5 29.14 20.53 -11.87
CA ASP A 5 27.68 20.62 -11.83
C ASP A 5 27.04 19.46 -12.61
N LYS A 6 27.61 19.10 -13.77
CA LYS A 6 27.15 17.98 -14.59
C LYS A 6 27.36 16.64 -13.90
N ALA A 7 28.50 16.44 -13.25
CA ALA A 7 28.79 15.24 -12.48
C ALA A 7 27.83 15.09 -11.28
N LYS A 8 27.63 16.17 -10.53
CA LYS A 8 26.70 16.20 -9.38
C LYS A 8 25.24 15.96 -9.79
N ALA A 9 24.81 16.52 -10.92
CA ALA A 9 23.48 16.26 -11.47
C ALA A 9 23.32 14.78 -11.87
N THR A 10 24.34 14.19 -12.48
CA THR A 10 24.33 12.78 -12.88
C THR A 10 24.28 11.86 -11.67
N ALA A 11 25.07 12.14 -10.62
CA ALA A 11 25.04 11.38 -9.38
C ALA A 11 23.67 11.44 -8.71
N LYS A 12 23.06 12.63 -8.60
CA LYS A 12 21.70 12.79 -8.08
C LYS A 12 20.64 12.05 -8.89
N ASN A 13 20.78 12.01 -10.22
CA ASN A 13 19.86 11.28 -11.08
C ASN A 13 19.96 9.76 -10.85
N ILE A 14 21.16 9.24 -10.65
CA ILE A 14 21.37 7.82 -10.33
C ILE A 14 20.78 7.49 -8.96
N GLU A 15 21.07 8.30 -7.94
CA GLU A 15 20.49 8.14 -6.59
C GLU A 15 18.95 8.17 -6.64
N GLY A 16 18.37 9.14 -7.35
CA GLY A 16 16.93 9.25 -7.53
C GLY A 16 16.31 8.02 -8.20
N LYS A 17 16.95 7.47 -9.24
CA LYS A 17 16.48 6.23 -9.89
C LYS A 17 16.54 5.01 -8.97
N VAL A 18 17.58 4.92 -8.13
CA VAL A 18 17.69 3.84 -7.14
C VAL A 18 16.58 3.99 -6.09
N GLN A 19 16.34 5.20 -5.59
CA GLN A 19 15.25 5.48 -4.65
C GLN A 19 13.87 5.23 -5.25
N GLU A 20 13.65 5.59 -6.51
CA GLU A 20 12.40 5.33 -7.24
C GLU A 20 12.15 3.82 -7.41
N GLY A 21 13.18 3.05 -7.80
CA GLY A 21 13.08 1.60 -7.91
C GLY A 21 12.78 0.91 -6.57
N LEU A 22 13.45 1.34 -5.50
CA LEU A 22 13.18 0.85 -4.14
C LEU A 22 11.81 1.29 -3.62
N GLY A 23 11.40 2.52 -3.93
CA GLY A 23 10.14 3.13 -3.54
C GLY A 23 8.96 2.43 -4.19
N ASN A 24 9.02 2.16 -5.50
CA ASN A 24 8.01 1.39 -6.21
C ASN A 24 7.92 -0.02 -5.62
N LEU A 25 9.04 -0.74 -5.52
CA LEU A 25 9.06 -2.12 -5.04
C LEU A 25 8.62 -2.28 -3.57
N THR A 26 8.90 -1.29 -2.73
CA THR A 26 8.46 -1.29 -1.31
C THR A 26 7.04 -0.77 -1.16
N GLY A 27 6.63 0.19 -1.98
CA GLY A 27 5.26 0.72 -2.06
C GLY A 27 4.28 -0.40 -2.38
N ASP A 28 4.51 -1.12 -3.50
CA ASP A 28 3.67 -2.24 -3.92
C ASP A 28 3.52 -3.31 -2.81
N LYS A 29 4.60 -3.61 -2.09
CA LYS A 29 4.55 -4.58 -0.96
C LYS A 29 3.73 -4.05 0.22
N LYS A 30 3.89 -2.78 0.58
CA LYS A 30 3.09 -2.16 1.65
C LYS A 30 1.62 -2.12 1.28
N ASP A 31 1.29 -1.66 0.06
CA ASP A 31 -0.07 -1.63 -0.47
C ASP A 31 -0.70 -3.03 -0.51
N GLN A 32 0.06 -4.07 -0.89
CA GLN A 32 -0.40 -5.46 -0.85
C GLN A 32 -0.72 -5.95 0.57
N ILE A 33 0.13 -5.61 1.55
CA ILE A 33 -0.09 -6.00 2.95
C ILE A 33 -1.31 -5.28 3.51
N GLU A 34 -1.42 -3.97 3.29
CA GLU A 34 -2.58 -3.18 3.71
C GLU A 34 -3.87 -3.65 3.04
N GLY A 35 -3.82 -3.99 1.75
CA GLY A 35 -4.95 -4.56 1.02
C GLY A 35 -5.43 -5.89 1.61
N LYS A 36 -4.51 -6.81 1.93
CA LYS A 36 -4.84 -8.08 2.58
C LYS A 36 -5.41 -7.87 3.98
N ALA A 37 -4.87 -6.95 4.76
CA ALA A 37 -5.38 -6.62 6.09
C ALA A 37 -6.81 -6.05 6.01
N LYS A 38 -7.07 -5.12 5.10
CA LYS A 38 -8.41 -4.56 4.85
C LYS A 38 -9.41 -5.62 4.40
N GLN A 39 -9.00 -6.56 3.53
CA GLN A 39 -9.86 -7.67 3.10
C GLN A 39 -10.22 -8.61 4.25
N ALA A 40 -9.26 -8.91 5.13
CA ALA A 40 -9.50 -9.72 6.32
C ALA A 40 -10.47 -9.02 7.28
N GLU A 41 -10.26 -7.73 7.55
CA GLU A 41 -11.17 -6.92 8.38
C GLU A 41 -12.59 -6.89 7.78
N ALA A 42 -12.70 -6.65 6.48
CA ALA A 42 -13.98 -6.61 5.78
C ALA A 42 -14.73 -7.96 5.90
N SER A 43 -14.02 -9.08 5.72
CA SER A 43 -14.60 -10.42 5.84
C SER A 43 -15.15 -10.68 7.25
N VAL A 44 -14.41 -10.27 8.29
CA VAL A 44 -14.86 -10.39 9.68
C VAL A 44 -16.08 -9.52 9.94
N ARG A 45 -16.07 -8.27 9.46
CA ARG A 45 -17.22 -7.36 9.61
C ARG A 45 -18.47 -7.91 8.92
N HIS A 46 -18.34 -8.36 7.68
CA HIS A 46 -19.46 -8.98 6.96
C HIS A 46 -20.03 -10.18 7.71
N ALA A 47 -19.19 -11.10 8.19
CA ALA A 47 -19.67 -12.26 8.95
C ALA A 47 -20.44 -11.85 10.23
N VAL A 48 -19.96 -10.82 10.93
CA VAL A 48 -20.64 -10.27 12.12
C VAL A 48 -21.97 -9.59 11.74
N GLU A 49 -21.98 -8.82 10.66
CA GLU A 49 -23.18 -8.14 10.16
C GLU A 49 -24.23 -9.13 9.67
N ASP A 50 -23.85 -10.15 8.89
CA ASP A 50 -24.74 -11.22 8.43
C ASP A 50 -25.35 -11.98 9.62
N THR A 51 -24.55 -12.28 10.64
CA THR A 51 -25.03 -12.91 11.88
C THR A 51 -26.04 -12.02 12.59
N LYS A 52 -25.75 -10.71 12.71
CA LYS A 52 -26.63 -9.75 13.37
C LYS A 52 -27.94 -9.55 12.59
N ASP A 53 -27.89 -9.52 11.27
CA ASP A 53 -29.07 -9.40 10.40
C ASP A 53 -29.96 -10.64 10.51
N ALA A 54 -29.36 -11.83 10.49
CA ALA A 54 -30.09 -13.09 10.67
C ALA A 54 -30.78 -13.18 12.04
N VAL A 55 -30.08 -12.79 13.12
CA VAL A 55 -30.66 -12.71 14.47
C VAL A 55 -31.81 -11.71 14.50
N LYS A 56 -31.63 -10.51 13.91
CA LYS A 56 -32.68 -9.49 13.88
C LYS A 56 -33.93 -9.99 13.15
N LYS A 57 -33.77 -10.66 11.99
CA LYS A 57 -34.87 -11.27 11.24
C LYS A 57 -35.59 -12.39 11.97
N ALA A 58 -34.94 -13.09 12.88
CA ALA A 58 -35.55 -14.18 13.66
C ALA A 58 -36.35 -13.69 14.87
N ILE A 59 -36.12 -12.44 15.31
CA ILE A 59 -36.75 -11.83 16.47
C ILE A 59 -37.91 -10.89 16.06
N ASP A 60 -37.88 -10.36 14.83
CA ASP A 60 -38.99 -9.64 14.17
C ASP A 60 -40.11 -10.61 13.73
#